data_AF-A0A6N7GBN5-F1
#
_entry.id   AF-A0A6N7GBN5-F1
#
_cell.length_a   1.000
_cell.length_b   1.000
_cell.length_c   1.000
_cell.angle_alpha   90.00
_cell.angle_beta   90.00
_cell.angle_gamma   90.00
#
_symmetry.space_group_name_H-M   'P 1'
#
loop_
_entity.id
_entity.type
_entity.pdbx_description
1 polymer ?
#
loop_
_entity_poly.entity_id
_entity_poly.type
_entity_poly.pdbx_seq_one_letter_code
_entity_poly.pdbx_strand_id
1 'polypeptide(L)'
;MRLLLLHAFPLDGRMWLGQLFDPAADPGVVAQARALALAQRPGDLARAITAFHSRPDLTRVVESWDKPLTVVVGDRDGVTADPVEKAAALAALSPRGRLQVVPGAGHFPNLQRSAEFNAILTRTIQACR
;
A
#
# COMPACT_ATOMS: atom_id res chain seq x y z
N MET A 1 36.51 22.52 -11.32
CA MET A 1 35.82 22.39 -10.02
C MET A 1 34.87 21.20 -10.11
N ARG A 2 34.89 20.26 -9.16
CA ARG A 2 33.96 19.09 -9.16
C ARG A 2 32.96 19.27 -8.02
N LEU A 3 31.67 19.18 -8.33
CA LEU A 3 30.56 19.30 -7.38
C LEU A 3 29.75 17.99 -7.39
N LEU A 4 29.45 17.47 -6.20
CA LEU A 4 28.57 16.32 -5.99
C LEU A 4 27.44 16.74 -5.05
N LEU A 5 26.20 16.73 -5.55
CA LEU A 5 24.98 17.00 -4.78
C LEU A 5 24.19 15.70 -4.62
N LEU A 6 23.94 15.29 -3.38
CA LEU A 6 23.22 14.07 -3.04
C LEU A 6 21.92 14.45 -2.30
N HIS A 7 20.78 13.87 -2.70
CA HIS A 7 19.46 14.21 -2.15
C HIS A 7 18.62 12.98 -1.73
N ALA A 8 19.22 11.79 -1.70
CA ALA A 8 18.57 10.54 -1.35
C ALA A 8 19.52 9.69 -0.50
N PHE A 9 19.18 9.46 0.76
CA PHE A 9 20.02 8.75 1.73
C PHE A 9 19.24 7.68 2.50
N PRO A 10 19.87 6.53 2.84
CA PRO A 10 21.19 6.08 2.39
C PRO A 10 21.28 5.85 0.87
N LEU A 11 22.50 5.77 0.32
CA LEU A 11 22.75 5.59 -1.12
C LEU A 11 22.47 4.17 -1.64
N ASP A 12 21.55 3.46 -0.98
CA ASP A 12 21.09 2.12 -1.36
C ASP A 12 19.59 1.99 -1.11
N GLY A 13 19.03 0.82 -1.46
CA GLY A 13 17.59 0.58 -1.36
C GLY A 13 17.00 0.73 0.05
N ARG A 14 17.82 0.82 1.12
CA ARG A 14 17.33 1.02 2.48
C ARG A 14 16.66 2.39 2.67
N MET A 15 16.87 3.34 1.77
CA MET A 15 16.17 4.64 1.80
C MET A 15 14.65 4.53 1.77
N TRP A 16 14.12 3.45 1.18
CA TRP A 16 12.68 3.20 1.11
C TRP A 16 12.11 2.53 2.36
N LEU A 17 12.95 1.97 3.24
CA LEU A 17 12.45 1.15 4.37
C LEU A 17 11.55 1.95 5.32
N GLY A 18 11.94 3.18 5.66
CA GLY A 18 11.15 4.04 6.53
C GLY A 18 9.86 4.59 5.89
N GLN A 19 9.73 4.49 4.56
CA GLN A 19 8.50 4.85 3.85
C GLN A 19 7.56 3.64 3.75
N LEU A 20 8.11 2.46 3.49
CA LEU A 20 7.36 1.21 3.32
C LEU A 20 6.87 0.62 4.65
N PHE A 21 7.70 0.71 5.69
CA PHE A 21 7.44 0.14 7.00
C PHE A 21 7.60 1.20 8.09
N ASP A 22 6.71 1.16 9.07
CA ASP A 22 6.87 1.91 10.31
C ASP A 22 8.22 1.52 10.98
N PRO A 23 8.95 2.46 11.61
CA PRO A 23 10.23 2.15 12.26
C PRO A 23 10.16 1.08 13.36
N ALA A 24 8.98 0.89 13.96
CA ALA A 24 8.70 -0.17 14.93
C ALA A 24 8.06 -1.42 14.29
N ALA A 25 8.09 -1.54 12.96
CA ALA A 25 7.63 -2.75 12.28
C ALA A 25 8.46 -3.97 12.69
N ASP A 26 7.79 -5.11 12.82
CA ASP A 26 8.42 -6.38 13.15
C ASP A 26 9.52 -6.72 12.11
N PRO A 27 10.78 -6.92 12.53
CA PRO A 27 11.86 -7.32 11.62
C PRO A 27 11.56 -8.58 10.82
N GLY A 28 10.79 -9.52 11.37
CA GLY A 28 10.34 -10.72 10.68
C GLY A 28 9.41 -10.42 9.51
N VAL A 29 8.50 -9.45 9.67
CA VAL A 29 7.62 -8.97 8.59
C VAL A 29 8.42 -8.28 7.50
N VAL A 30 9.40 -7.44 7.86
CA VAL A 30 10.28 -6.77 6.89
C VAL A 30 11.11 -7.81 6.11
N ALA A 31 11.66 -8.81 6.80
CA ALA A 31 12.40 -9.90 6.18
C ALA A 31 11.52 -10.73 5.23
N GLN A 32 10.29 -11.04 5.63
CA GLN A 32 9.32 -11.74 4.79
C GLN A 32 9.00 -10.94 3.52
N ALA A 33 8.71 -9.64 3.65
CA ALA A 33 8.44 -8.78 2.51
C ALA A 33 9.63 -8.72 1.54
N ARG A 34 10.85 -8.62 2.08
CA ARG A 34 12.08 -8.66 1.28
C ARG A 34 12.23 -10.00 0.54
N ALA A 35 11.96 -11.11 1.20
CA ALA A 35 12.01 -12.44 0.57
C ALA A 35 11.00 -12.56 -0.58
N LEU A 36 9.76 -12.08 -0.37
CA LEU A 36 8.72 -12.05 -1.41
C LEU A 36 9.14 -11.18 -2.61
N ALA A 37 9.72 -10.02 -2.36
CA ALA A 37 10.20 -9.13 -3.41
C ALA A 37 11.35 -9.76 -4.22
N LEU A 38 12.31 -10.40 -3.55
CA LEU A 38 13.45 -11.05 -4.20
C LEU A 38 13.10 -12.35 -4.94
N ALA A 39 11.95 -12.96 -4.62
CA ALA A 39 11.46 -14.14 -5.33
C ALA A 39 10.85 -13.83 -6.71
N GLN A 40 10.63 -12.56 -7.04
CA GLN A 40 10.04 -12.16 -8.32
C GLN A 40 11.03 -12.31 -9.48
N ARG A 41 10.55 -12.77 -10.64
CA ARG A 41 11.38 -12.82 -11.85
C ARG A 41 11.62 -11.39 -12.37
N PRO A 42 12.83 -11.03 -12.82
CA PRO A 42 13.13 -9.68 -13.29
C PRO A 42 12.18 -9.16 -14.37
N GLY A 43 11.78 -10.02 -15.31
CA GLY A 43 10.81 -9.66 -16.36
C GLY A 43 9.39 -9.39 -15.82
N ASP A 44 8.98 -10.06 -14.74
CA ASP A 44 7.69 -9.79 -14.09
C ASP A 44 7.73 -8.47 -13.34
N LEU A 45 8.84 -8.19 -12.66
CA LEU A 45 9.06 -6.92 -11.98
C LEU A 45 9.04 -5.74 -12.96
N ALA A 46 9.76 -5.85 -14.09
CA ALA A 46 9.75 -4.82 -15.13
C ALA A 46 8.34 -4.55 -15.65
N ARG A 47 7.56 -5.61 -15.96
CA ARG A 47 6.16 -5.47 -16.40
C ARG A 47 5.27 -4.82 -15.34
N ALA A 48 5.41 -5.21 -14.08
CA ALA A 48 4.64 -4.62 -12.98
C ALA A 48 4.94 -3.12 -12.81
N ILE A 49 6.22 -2.74 -12.85
CA ILE A 49 6.64 -1.34 -12.77
C ILE A 49 6.11 -0.54 -13.96
N THR A 50 6.20 -1.07 -15.18
CA THR A 50 5.61 -0.44 -16.36
C THR A 50 4.11 -0.25 -16.18
N ALA A 51 3.37 -1.28 -15.75
CA ALA A 51 1.94 -1.18 -15.51
C ALA A 51 1.59 -0.15 -14.43
N PHE A 52 2.37 -0.03 -13.36
CA PHE A 52 2.16 1.00 -12.33
C PHE A 52 2.37 2.42 -12.86
N HIS A 53 3.38 2.65 -13.69
CA HIS A 53 3.68 3.98 -14.24
C HIS A 53 2.77 4.38 -15.40
N SER A 54 2.30 3.41 -16.18
CA SER A 54 1.48 3.66 -17.37
C SER A 54 -0.01 3.53 -17.12
N ARG A 55 -0.45 3.11 -15.92
CA ARG A 55 -1.89 2.98 -15.64
C ARG A 55 -2.56 4.36 -15.74
N PRO A 56 -3.71 4.46 -16.44
CA PRO A 56 -4.48 5.69 -16.45
C PRO A 56 -5.09 5.95 -15.06
N ASP A 57 -5.63 7.14 -14.87
CA ASP A 57 -6.50 7.43 -13.74
C ASP A 57 -7.76 6.54 -13.82
N LEU A 58 -8.05 5.83 -12.72
CA LEU A 58 -9.16 4.89 -12.60
C LEU A 58 -10.26 5.40 -11.65
N THR A 59 -10.27 6.70 -11.30
CA THR A 59 -11.28 7.32 -10.42
C THR A 59 -12.70 6.98 -10.86
N ARG A 60 -13.00 7.06 -12.16
CA ARG A 60 -14.32 6.71 -12.73
C ARG A 60 -14.74 5.26 -12.49
N VAL A 61 -13.79 4.33 -12.41
CA VAL A 61 -14.10 2.93 -12.10
C VAL A 61 -14.69 2.83 -10.70
N VAL A 62 -14.11 3.56 -9.74
CA VAL A 62 -14.58 3.59 -8.35
C VAL A 62 -15.93 4.29 -8.23
N GLU A 63 -16.11 5.43 -8.93
CA GLU A 63 -17.39 6.15 -8.98
C GLU A 63 -18.52 5.28 -9.55
N SER A 64 -18.22 4.46 -10.57
CA SER A 64 -19.19 3.56 -11.20
C SER A 64 -19.40 2.22 -10.46
N TRP A 65 -18.66 1.97 -9.39
CA TRP A 65 -18.70 0.67 -8.70
C TRP A 65 -19.93 0.57 -7.78
N ASP A 66 -20.88 -0.28 -8.19
CA ASP A 66 -22.19 -0.49 -7.56
C ASP A 66 -22.23 -1.66 -6.55
N LYS A 67 -21.10 -2.36 -6.42
CA LYS A 67 -20.89 -3.47 -5.47
C LYS A 67 -20.23 -2.95 -4.19
N PRO A 68 -20.15 -3.76 -3.12
CA PRO A 68 -19.39 -3.39 -1.94
C PRO A 68 -17.96 -2.97 -2.32
N LEU A 69 -17.52 -1.85 -1.76
CA LEU A 69 -16.17 -1.34 -1.88
C LEU A 69 -15.60 -1.21 -0.46
N THR A 70 -14.39 -1.70 -0.25
CA THR A 70 -13.65 -1.51 1.01
C THR A 70 -12.28 -0.97 0.69
N VAL A 71 -12.00 0.24 1.17
CA VAL A 71 -10.67 0.86 1.10
C VAL A 71 -9.97 0.61 2.41
N VAL A 72 -8.82 -0.06 2.37
CA VAL A 72 -8.02 -0.42 3.55
C VAL A 72 -6.73 0.37 3.53
N VAL A 73 -6.37 0.97 4.67
CA VAL A 73 -5.15 1.79 4.79
C VAL A 73 -4.54 1.62 6.17
N GLY A 74 -3.20 1.66 6.26
CA GLY A 74 -2.49 1.78 7.52
C GLY A 74 -2.42 3.26 7.95
N ASP A 75 -2.63 3.55 9.24
CA ASP A 75 -2.54 4.93 9.76
C ASP A 75 -1.11 5.49 9.77
N ARG A 76 -0.10 4.66 9.53
CA ARG A 76 1.32 5.02 9.43
C ARG A 76 1.92 4.74 8.06
N ASP A 77 1.10 4.68 7.00
CA ASP A 77 1.61 4.56 5.63
C ASP A 77 2.46 5.78 5.26
N GLY A 78 3.78 5.58 5.12
CA GLY A 78 4.75 6.61 4.76
C GLY A 78 4.96 6.79 3.24
N VAL A 79 4.36 5.94 2.40
CA VAL A 79 4.39 6.08 0.94
C VAL A 79 3.31 7.04 0.47
N THR A 80 2.12 6.91 1.05
CA THR A 80 0.98 7.75 0.71
C THR A 80 0.93 8.95 1.64
N ALA A 81 1.21 10.16 1.12
CA ALA A 81 0.99 11.39 1.90
C ALA A 81 -0.49 11.49 2.31
N ASP A 82 -0.77 11.83 3.56
CA ASP A 82 -2.12 11.91 4.16
C ASP A 82 -2.97 10.65 3.90
N PRO A 83 -2.49 9.47 4.32
CA PRO A 83 -3.01 8.19 3.85
C PRO A 83 -4.47 7.96 4.23
N VAL A 84 -4.85 8.31 5.47
CA VAL A 84 -6.22 8.15 5.97
C VAL A 84 -7.19 9.09 5.24
N GLU A 85 -6.80 10.34 5.00
CA GLU A 85 -7.63 11.31 4.29
C GLU A 85 -7.88 10.88 2.84
N LYS A 86 -6.83 10.48 2.12
CA LYS A 86 -6.95 9.99 0.73
C LYS A 86 -7.78 8.71 0.64
N ALA A 87 -7.60 7.79 1.58
CA ALA A 87 -8.40 6.58 1.65
C ALA A 87 -9.88 6.89 1.94
N ALA A 88 -10.16 7.87 2.82
CA ALA A 88 -11.51 8.34 3.11
C ALA A 88 -12.15 8.96 1.86
N ALA A 89 -11.43 9.81 1.14
CA ALA A 89 -11.89 10.43 -0.11
C ALA A 89 -12.22 9.35 -1.16
N LEU A 90 -11.36 8.34 -1.33
CA LEU A 90 -11.60 7.23 -2.25
C LEU A 90 -12.83 6.40 -1.87
N ALA A 91 -13.01 6.10 -0.58
CA ALA A 91 -14.19 5.39 -0.11
C ALA A 91 -15.48 6.18 -0.35
N ALA A 92 -15.43 7.52 -0.22
CA ALA A 92 -16.58 8.40 -0.43
C ALA A 92 -17.05 8.50 -1.89
N LEU A 93 -16.23 8.09 -2.86
CA LEU A 93 -16.63 8.07 -4.28
C LEU A 93 -17.72 7.04 -4.59
N SER A 94 -17.86 5.99 -3.77
CA SER A 94 -18.90 4.98 -3.95
C SER A 94 -19.92 5.07 -2.80
N PRO A 95 -21.24 5.06 -3.07
CA PRO A 95 -22.27 4.97 -2.03
C PRO A 95 -22.15 3.72 -1.15
N ARG A 96 -21.45 2.68 -1.62
CA ARG A 96 -21.20 1.43 -0.90
C ARG A 96 -19.75 1.30 -0.42
N GLY A 97 -19.00 2.40 -0.45
CA GLY A 97 -17.63 2.48 0.03
C GLY A 97 -17.55 2.44 1.55
N ARG A 98 -16.56 1.69 2.05
CA ARG A 98 -16.23 1.60 3.47
C ARG A 98 -14.75 1.86 3.64
N LEU A 99 -14.40 2.74 4.56
CA LEU A 99 -13.03 2.93 5.01
C LEU A 99 -12.72 1.93 6.14
N GLN A 100 -11.55 1.31 6.09
CA GLN A 100 -10.98 0.52 7.18
C GLN A 100 -9.55 1.00 7.42
N VAL A 101 -9.34 1.70 8.54
CA VAL A 101 -8.02 2.10 9.01
C VAL A 101 -7.47 1.01 9.92
N VAL A 102 -6.23 0.60 9.68
CA VAL A 102 -5.54 -0.45 10.44
C VAL A 102 -4.49 0.21 11.36
N PRO A 103 -4.75 0.31 12.68
CA PRO A 103 -3.87 1.04 13.58
C PRO A 103 -2.48 0.45 13.73
N GLY A 104 -1.47 1.31 13.68
CA GLY A 104 -0.06 0.93 13.76
C GLY A 104 0.45 0.16 12.54
N ALA A 105 -0.28 0.12 11.43
CA ALA A 105 0.18 -0.43 10.16
C ALA A 105 0.72 0.67 9.24
N GLY A 106 1.76 0.34 8.49
CA GLY A 106 2.31 1.18 7.42
C GLY A 106 1.69 0.85 6.07
N HIS A 107 2.50 0.85 5.01
CA HIS A 107 2.04 0.65 3.63
C HIS A 107 1.52 -0.77 3.36
N PHE A 108 1.88 -1.76 4.18
CA PHE A 108 1.47 -3.15 4.01
C PHE A 108 0.64 -3.69 5.19
N PRO A 109 -0.60 -3.20 5.41
CA PRO A 109 -1.44 -3.69 6.51
C PRO A 109 -1.66 -5.21 6.50
N ASN A 110 -1.70 -5.81 5.30
CA ASN A 110 -1.83 -7.26 5.11
C ASN A 110 -0.66 -8.07 5.69
N LEU A 111 0.55 -7.50 5.72
CA LEU A 111 1.72 -8.15 6.31
C LEU A 111 1.93 -7.73 7.77
N GLN A 112 1.67 -6.46 8.11
CA GLN A 112 1.97 -5.89 9.43
C GLN A 112 0.91 -6.18 10.50
N ARG A 113 -0.35 -6.37 10.08
CA ARG A 113 -1.51 -6.66 10.94
C ARG A 113 -2.42 -7.69 10.27
N SER A 114 -1.84 -8.84 9.92
CA SER A 114 -2.50 -9.87 9.11
C SER A 114 -3.85 -10.35 9.67
N ALA A 115 -3.97 -10.50 10.99
CA ALA A 115 -5.24 -10.88 11.63
C ALA A 115 -6.36 -9.84 11.37
N GLU A 116 -6.06 -8.56 11.57
CA GLU A 116 -7.01 -7.46 11.33
C GLU A 116 -7.36 -7.34 9.85
N PHE A 117 -6.35 -7.37 8.97
CA PHE A 117 -6.54 -7.34 7.52
C PHE A 117 -7.40 -8.52 7.03
N ASN A 118 -7.14 -9.73 7.51
CA ASN A 118 -7.91 -10.91 7.13
C ASN A 118 -9.36 -10.85 7.62
N ALA A 119 -9.61 -10.27 8.79
CA ALA A 119 -10.97 -10.03 9.28
C ALA A 119 -11.72 -9.02 8.39
N ILE A 120 -11.03 -7.96 7.95
CA ILE A 120 -11.58 -6.98 6.99
C ILE A 120 -11.91 -7.67 5.67
N LEU A 121 -10.95 -8.38 5.07
CA LEU A 121 -11.10 -9.10 3.81
C LEU A 121 -12.28 -10.08 3.86
N THR A 122 -12.39 -10.84 4.95
CA THR A 122 -13.49 -11.80 5.14
C THR A 122 -14.85 -11.10 5.13
N ARG A 123 -14.99 -9.97 5.86
CA ARG A 123 -16.23 -9.18 5.86
C ARG A 123 -16.55 -8.60 4.48
N THR A 124 -15.55 -8.12 3.76
CA THR A 124 -15.72 -7.59 2.39
C THR A 124 -16.21 -8.69 1.45
N ILE A 125 -15.59 -9.87 1.47
CA ILE A 125 -16.02 -11.01 0.64
C ILE A 125 -17.44 -11.44 0.98
N GLN A 126 -17.79 -11.49 2.27
CA GLN A 126 -19.15 -11.84 2.71
C GLN A 126 -20.19 -10.84 2.23
N ALA A 127 -19.86 -9.54 2.19
CA ALA A 127 -20.75 -8.50 1.69
C ALA A 127 -20.97 -8.55 0.17
N CYS A 128 -20.05 -9.18 -0.58
CA CYS A 128 -20.13 -9.35 -2.03
C CYS A 128 -21.02 -10.52 -2.48
N ARG A 129 -21.43 -11.38 -1.54
CA ARG A 129 -22.40 -12.46 -1.79
C ARG A 129 -23.81 -11.91 -1.78
#